data_AF-A0AAD8Y758-F1
#
_entry.id   AF-A0AAD8Y758-F1
#
_cell.length_a   1.000
_cell.length_b   1.000
_cell.length_c   1.000
_cell.angle_alpha   90.00
_cell.angle_beta   90.00
_cell.angle_gamma   90.00
#
_symmetry.space_group_name_H-M   'P 1'
#
loop_
_entity.id
_entity.type
_entity.pdbx_description
1 polymer ?
#
loop_
_entity_poly.entity_id
_entity_poly.type
_entity_poly.pdbx_seq_one_letter_code
_entity_poly.pdbx_strand_id
1 'polypeptide(L)'
;MSHYTATITITKQSKNQSIGIGLKETDAGLTISSINSEGPLSQTCLKPGMKLLAINNIEVSGLSSREAVQIMKDAEGKLALSAVDFVPANITFQVAVTRVRKDNGQINERVLATMKRDINNATPTIFMEAGVPSNTFSKIYTLIESELLPPAMALRSHETTYDKEMQSYTGKQMVKGGIIGFGTESNHEKKVLQMVKQGAQLQRNVDLKAGQVKDQINAMLARYNIMATVALESRRLVKYSSKQKQANTALDVVGIQFFPIPM
;
A
#
# COMPACT_ATOMS: atom_id res chain seq x y z
N MET A 1 1.50 -21.95 -0.61
CA MET A 1 1.16 -20.58 -1.02
C MET A 1 0.36 -20.71 -2.29
N SER A 2 -0.93 -20.36 -2.25
CA SER A 2 -1.83 -20.58 -3.39
C SER A 2 -1.73 -19.44 -4.39
N HIS A 3 -1.90 -19.78 -5.66
CA HIS A 3 -1.45 -19.01 -6.82
C HIS A 3 -2.59 -18.95 -7.85
N TYR A 4 -2.98 -17.75 -8.31
CA TYR A 4 -3.93 -17.62 -9.43
C TYR A 4 -3.15 -17.57 -10.73
N THR A 5 -3.27 -18.58 -11.59
CA THR A 5 -2.60 -18.59 -12.90
C THR A 5 -3.54 -18.07 -13.98
N ALA A 6 -3.21 -16.93 -14.58
CA ALA A 6 -3.83 -16.44 -15.79
C ALA A 6 -3.00 -16.89 -17.00
N THR A 7 -3.65 -17.46 -18.00
CA THR A 7 -3.04 -17.68 -19.31
C THR A 7 -3.80 -16.86 -20.33
N ILE A 8 -3.10 -15.92 -20.97
CA ILE A 8 -3.64 -15.10 -22.04
C ILE A 8 -2.99 -15.46 -23.35
N THR A 9 -3.71 -15.23 -24.43
CA THR A 9 -3.20 -15.36 -25.79
C THR A 9 -3.49 -14.07 -26.52
N ILE A 10 -2.47 -13.47 -27.11
CA ILE A 10 -2.61 -12.35 -28.04
C ILE A 10 -2.02 -12.71 -29.40
N THR A 11 -2.50 -12.05 -30.44
CA THR A 11 -1.95 -12.19 -31.79
C THR A 11 -1.12 -10.95 -32.11
N LYS A 12 0.17 -11.15 -32.38
CA LYS A 12 1.06 -10.11 -32.90
C LYS A 12 0.80 -9.95 -34.40
N GLN A 13 0.60 -8.71 -34.85
CA GLN A 13 0.44 -8.35 -36.25
C GLN A 13 1.77 -8.38 -37.01
N SER A 14 2.89 -8.21 -36.31
CA SER A 14 4.25 -8.35 -36.87
C SER A 14 5.27 -8.67 -35.78
N LYS A 15 6.44 -9.18 -36.17
CA LYS A 15 7.56 -9.48 -35.26
C LYS A 15 7.97 -8.28 -34.40
N ASN A 16 7.94 -7.09 -35.01
CA ASN A 16 8.37 -5.82 -34.39
C ASN A 16 7.29 -5.14 -33.56
N GLN A 17 6.06 -5.66 -33.51
CA GLN A 17 5.01 -5.07 -32.71
C GLN A 17 5.37 -5.16 -31.22
N SER A 18 5.48 -4.00 -30.56
CA SER A 18 5.58 -3.93 -29.11
C SER A 18 4.24 -4.32 -28.47
N ILE A 19 4.29 -5.27 -27.54
CA ILE A 19 3.11 -5.69 -26.76
C ILE A 19 2.85 -4.79 -25.55
N GLY A 20 3.77 -3.86 -25.25
CA GLY A 20 3.62 -2.88 -24.18
C GLY A 20 3.71 -3.48 -22.77
N ILE A 21 4.53 -4.52 -22.55
CA ILE A 21 4.78 -5.10 -21.22
C ILE A 21 6.15 -4.67 -20.68
N GLY A 22 6.20 -4.27 -19.42
CA GLY A 22 7.44 -4.11 -18.65
C GLY A 22 7.66 -5.32 -17.75
N LEU A 23 8.89 -5.81 -17.69
CA LEU A 23 9.31 -6.85 -16.74
C LEU A 23 10.35 -6.30 -15.77
N LYS A 24 10.33 -6.81 -14.54
CA LYS A 24 11.31 -6.53 -13.50
C LYS A 24 11.75 -7.83 -12.86
N GLU A 25 13.04 -7.96 -12.64
CA GLU A 25 13.63 -9.06 -11.87
C GLU A 25 13.46 -8.79 -10.37
N THR A 26 12.98 -9.79 -9.65
CA THR A 26 12.80 -9.78 -8.20
C THR A 26 13.30 -11.10 -7.61
N ASP A 27 13.42 -11.18 -6.29
CA ASP A 27 13.78 -12.43 -5.59
C ASP A 27 12.80 -13.58 -5.87
N ALA A 28 11.57 -13.26 -6.31
CA ALA A 28 10.55 -14.23 -6.69
C ALA A 28 10.57 -14.62 -8.17
N GLY A 29 11.47 -14.03 -8.99
CA GLY A 29 11.57 -14.24 -10.44
C GLY A 29 11.12 -13.02 -11.26
N LEU A 30 10.73 -13.25 -12.51
CA LEU A 30 10.26 -12.20 -13.43
C LEU A 30 8.84 -11.75 -13.10
N THR A 31 8.68 -10.47 -12.76
CA THR A 31 7.39 -9.84 -12.43
C THR A 31 7.02 -8.78 -13.45
N ILE A 32 5.74 -8.66 -13.78
CA ILE A 32 5.22 -7.60 -14.64
C ILE A 32 5.33 -6.27 -13.88
N SER A 33 6.10 -5.33 -14.40
CA SER A 33 6.32 -4.01 -13.79
C SER A 33 5.37 -2.94 -14.32
N SER A 34 4.96 -3.05 -15.58
CA SER A 34 4.02 -2.13 -16.21
C SER A 34 3.30 -2.80 -17.38
N ILE A 35 2.11 -2.30 -17.69
CA ILE A 35 1.37 -2.64 -18.91
C ILE A 35 0.92 -1.32 -19.53
N ASN A 36 1.20 -1.16 -20.82
CA ASN A 36 0.77 0.00 -21.58
C ASN A 36 -0.77 0.01 -21.69
N SER A 37 -1.40 1.10 -21.25
CA SER A 37 -2.85 1.30 -21.26
C SER A 37 -3.45 1.30 -22.67
N GLU A 38 -2.67 1.60 -23.70
CA GLU A 38 -3.08 1.57 -25.11
C GLU A 38 -2.56 0.33 -25.86
N GLY A 39 -1.84 -0.56 -25.16
CA GLY A 39 -1.22 -1.73 -25.77
C GLY A 39 -2.16 -2.93 -25.94
N PRO A 40 -1.75 -3.97 -26.70
CA PRO A 40 -2.51 -5.21 -26.89
C PRO A 40 -2.88 -5.94 -25.57
N LEU A 41 -2.10 -5.70 -24.51
CA LEU A 41 -2.30 -6.31 -23.20
C LEU A 41 -3.23 -5.50 -22.28
N SER A 42 -3.63 -4.28 -22.67
CA SER A 42 -4.45 -3.38 -21.84
C SER A 42 -5.79 -3.99 -21.43
N GLN A 43 -6.43 -4.73 -22.35
CA GLN A 43 -7.73 -5.38 -22.16
C GLN A 43 -7.62 -6.79 -21.58
N THR A 44 -6.41 -7.25 -21.24
CA THR A 44 -6.21 -8.59 -20.67
C THR A 44 -6.30 -8.57 -19.14
N CYS A 45 -6.37 -9.77 -18.53
CA CYS A 45 -6.32 -9.94 -17.09
C CYS A 45 -4.90 -9.83 -16.51
N LEU A 46 -3.87 -9.61 -17.34
CA LEU A 46 -2.53 -9.33 -16.83
C LEU A 46 -2.50 -7.97 -16.16
N LYS A 47 -1.84 -7.88 -15.01
CA LYS A 47 -1.64 -6.64 -14.25
C LYS A 47 -0.20 -6.53 -13.75
N PRO A 48 0.32 -5.30 -13.55
CA PRO A 48 1.56 -5.10 -12.83
C PRO A 48 1.51 -5.79 -11.45
N GLY A 49 2.57 -6.52 -11.10
CA GLY A 49 2.66 -7.31 -9.87
C GLY A 49 2.51 -8.81 -10.07
N MET A 50 1.94 -9.28 -11.19
CA MET A 50 1.90 -10.71 -11.51
C MET A 50 3.29 -11.24 -11.87
N LYS A 51 3.62 -12.45 -11.44
CA LYS A 51 4.84 -13.16 -11.81
C LYS A 51 4.62 -13.91 -13.11
N LEU A 52 5.49 -13.72 -14.09
CA LEU A 52 5.45 -14.45 -15.35
C LEU A 52 5.94 -15.89 -15.13
N LEU A 53 5.17 -16.87 -15.61
CA LEU A 53 5.49 -18.30 -15.54
C LEU A 53 6.03 -18.83 -16.86
N ALA A 54 5.37 -18.50 -17.97
CA ALA A 54 5.75 -19.01 -19.29
C ALA A 54 5.41 -18.06 -20.43
N ILE A 55 6.19 -18.16 -21.51
CA ILE A 55 5.96 -17.49 -22.80
C ILE A 55 5.89 -18.59 -23.87
N ASN A 56 4.78 -18.73 -24.59
CA ASN A 56 4.59 -19.78 -25.60
C ASN A 56 4.96 -21.19 -25.06
N ASN A 57 4.53 -21.50 -23.83
CA ASN A 57 4.88 -22.73 -23.09
C ASN A 57 6.36 -22.91 -22.73
N ILE A 58 7.21 -21.92 -22.98
CA ILE A 58 8.60 -21.90 -22.48
C ILE A 58 8.57 -21.32 -21.07
N GLU A 59 8.94 -22.13 -20.08
CA GLU A 59 9.07 -21.69 -18.69
C GLU A 59 10.16 -20.60 -18.59
N VAL A 60 9.83 -19.49 -17.93
CA VAL A 60 10.74 -18.34 -17.83
C VAL A 60 11.46 -18.26 -16.49
N SER A 61 11.35 -19.30 -15.65
CA SER A 61 12.05 -19.38 -14.38
C SER A 61 13.57 -19.35 -14.60
N GLY A 62 14.26 -18.39 -13.98
CA GLY A 62 15.72 -18.25 -14.09
C GLY A 62 16.20 -17.47 -15.32
N LEU A 63 15.29 -17.04 -16.22
CA LEU A 63 15.64 -16.13 -17.30
C LEU A 63 15.74 -14.68 -16.79
N SER A 64 16.65 -13.92 -17.39
CA SER A 64 16.69 -12.47 -17.23
C SER A 64 15.51 -11.81 -17.94
N SER A 65 15.19 -10.60 -17.51
CA SER A 65 14.19 -9.73 -18.13
C SER A 65 14.48 -9.52 -19.62
N ARG A 66 15.76 -9.42 -20.00
CA ARG A 66 16.21 -9.27 -21.38
C ARG A 66 15.93 -10.53 -22.21
N GLU A 67 16.23 -11.71 -21.69
CA GLU A 67 15.99 -12.99 -22.39
C GLU A 67 14.50 -13.24 -22.59
N ALA A 68 13.69 -13.03 -21.55
CA ALA A 68 12.23 -13.15 -21.65
C ALA A 68 11.65 -12.19 -22.69
N VAL A 69 12.09 -10.92 -22.70
CA VAL A 69 11.68 -9.95 -23.74
C VAL A 69 12.13 -10.39 -25.13
N GLN A 70 13.31 -11.00 -25.25
CA GLN A 70 13.81 -11.50 -26.53
C GLN A 70 12.94 -12.65 -27.05
N ILE A 71 12.55 -13.61 -26.21
CA ILE A 71 11.61 -14.69 -26.57
C ILE A 71 10.27 -14.12 -27.06
N MET A 72 9.73 -13.10 -26.38
CA MET A 72 8.48 -12.44 -26.82
C MET A 72 8.64 -11.69 -28.14
N LYS A 73 9.82 -11.11 -28.40
CA LYS A 73 10.12 -10.41 -29.67
C LYS A 73 10.25 -11.39 -30.82
N ASP A 74 10.90 -12.52 -30.60
CA ASP A 74 11.12 -13.55 -31.61
C ASP A 74 9.85 -14.33 -31.96
N ALA A 75 8.85 -14.32 -31.08
CA ALA A 75 7.53 -14.86 -31.38
C ALA A 75 6.82 -14.07 -32.50
N GLU A 76 6.30 -14.81 -33.48
CA GLU A 76 5.47 -14.31 -34.58
C GLU A 76 4.07 -14.94 -34.53
N GLY A 77 3.04 -14.15 -34.85
CA GLY A 77 1.65 -14.59 -34.76
C GLY A 77 1.18 -14.76 -33.32
N LYS A 78 0.86 -15.98 -32.90
CA LYS A 78 0.23 -16.26 -31.60
C LYS A 78 1.27 -16.20 -30.47
N LEU A 79 1.08 -15.28 -29.52
CA LEU A 79 1.86 -15.17 -28.30
C LEU A 79 0.98 -15.52 -27.10
N ALA A 80 1.29 -16.63 -26.44
CA ALA A 80 0.69 -17.04 -25.18
C ALA A 80 1.56 -16.60 -24.01
N LEU A 81 0.98 -15.92 -23.02
CA LEU A 81 1.65 -15.55 -21.79
C LEU A 81 0.90 -16.21 -20.63
N SER A 82 1.63 -16.95 -19.80
CA SER A 82 1.10 -17.47 -18.54
C SER A 82 1.75 -16.72 -17.39
N ALA A 83 0.94 -16.12 -16.52
CA ALA A 83 1.40 -15.40 -15.35
C ALA A 83 0.59 -15.81 -14.13
N VAL A 84 1.25 -15.86 -12.98
CA VAL A 84 0.62 -16.08 -11.70
C VAL A 84 0.48 -14.76 -10.96
N ASP A 85 -0.71 -14.47 -10.46
CA ASP A 85 -0.87 -13.45 -9.43
C ASP A 85 -0.72 -14.07 -8.05
N PHE A 86 0.10 -13.42 -7.21
CA PHE A 86 0.03 -13.59 -5.78
C PHE A 86 -0.85 -12.49 -5.23
N VAL A 87 -2.13 -12.80 -5.08
CA VAL A 87 -3.07 -11.94 -4.36
C VAL A 87 -2.87 -12.22 -2.87
N PRO A 88 -2.24 -11.31 -2.11
CA PRO A 88 -2.05 -11.52 -0.69
C PRO A 88 -3.42 -11.61 -0.03
N ALA A 89 -3.49 -12.41 1.04
CA ALA A 89 -4.63 -12.45 1.93
C ALA A 89 -4.69 -11.19 2.82
N ASN A 90 -4.58 -10.00 2.23
CA ASN A 90 -4.72 -8.74 2.91
C ASN A 90 -5.22 -7.64 1.97
N ILE A 91 -5.92 -6.67 2.55
CA ILE A 91 -6.26 -5.40 1.91
C ILE A 91 -5.60 -4.33 2.76
N THR A 92 -4.60 -3.66 2.20
CA THR A 92 -3.80 -2.66 2.91
C THR A 92 -3.71 -1.36 2.12
N PHE A 93 -3.44 -0.29 2.85
CA PHE A 93 -3.25 1.04 2.32
C PHE A 93 -1.94 1.64 2.81
N GLN A 94 -1.55 2.73 2.16
CA GLN A 94 -0.40 3.52 2.51
C GLN A 94 -0.82 4.97 2.69
N VAL A 95 -0.28 5.61 3.74
CA VAL A 95 -0.42 7.05 3.96
C VAL A 95 0.97 7.67 3.92
N ALA A 96 1.27 8.42 2.86
CA ALA A 96 2.59 8.99 2.60
C ALA A 96 2.55 10.52 2.61
N VAL A 97 3.64 11.15 3.05
CA VAL A 97 3.85 12.59 2.91
C VAL A 97 4.57 12.84 1.60
N THR A 98 3.92 13.54 0.67
CA THR A 98 4.49 13.90 -0.63
C THR A 98 4.89 15.37 -0.63
N ARG A 99 6.01 15.69 -1.25
CA ARG A 99 6.48 17.06 -1.45
C ARG A 99 6.06 17.53 -2.84
N VAL A 100 5.16 18.50 -2.88
CA VAL A 100 4.68 19.14 -4.10
C VAL A 100 5.40 20.48 -4.24
N ARG A 101 6.18 20.63 -5.32
CA ARG A 101 6.71 21.93 -5.71
C ARG A 101 5.59 22.75 -6.35
N LYS A 102 5.39 23.96 -5.86
CA LYS A 102 4.55 24.97 -6.51
C LYS A 102 5.34 25.71 -7.58
N ASP A 103 4.63 26.34 -8.50
CA ASP A 103 5.19 27.14 -9.60
C ASP A 103 6.06 28.30 -9.12
N ASN A 104 5.79 28.80 -7.90
CA ASN A 104 6.57 29.85 -7.25
C ASN A 104 7.86 29.34 -6.55
N GLY A 105 8.24 28.08 -6.74
CA GLY A 105 9.41 27.46 -6.12
C GLY A 105 9.22 27.02 -4.66
N GLN A 106 8.06 27.29 -4.03
CA GLN A 106 7.77 26.78 -2.67
C GLN A 106 7.50 25.28 -2.68
N ILE A 107 8.00 24.59 -1.65
CA ILE A 107 7.71 23.17 -1.41
C ILE A 107 6.57 23.08 -0.40
N ASN A 108 5.44 22.54 -0.82
CA ASN A 108 4.35 22.18 0.07
C ASN A 108 4.38 20.67 0.31
N GLU A 109 4.23 20.26 1.56
CA GLU A 109 4.00 18.86 1.88
C GLU A 109 2.49 18.59 1.98
N ARG A 110 2.05 17.50 1.35
CA ARG A 110 0.68 17.00 1.42
C ARG A 110 0.69 15.56 1.86
N VAL A 111 -0.28 15.18 2.68
CA VAL A 111 -0.50 13.78 3.02
C VAL A 111 -1.42 13.17 1.96
N LEU A 112 -0.96 12.10 1.33
CA LEU A 112 -1.72 11.33 0.36
C LEU A 112 -1.96 9.94 0.93
N ALA A 113 -3.19 9.45 0.83
CA ALA A 113 -3.58 8.11 1.22
C ALA A 113 -4.03 7.34 -0.02
N THR A 114 -3.51 6.12 -0.21
CA THR A 114 -3.82 5.27 -1.36
C THR A 114 -3.88 3.81 -0.93
N MET A 115 -4.79 3.05 -1.52
CA MET A 115 -4.77 1.59 -1.40
C MET A 115 -3.48 1.04 -2.03
N LYS A 116 -2.79 0.09 -1.37
CA LYS A 116 -1.49 -0.41 -1.85
C LYS A 116 -1.62 -1.24 -3.14
N ARG A 117 -2.80 -1.83 -3.39
CA ARG A 117 -3.11 -2.54 -4.63
C ARG A 117 -4.57 -2.32 -4.99
N ASP A 118 -4.84 -2.08 -6.26
CA ASP A 118 -6.21 -2.07 -6.80
C ASP A 118 -6.66 -3.51 -7.07
N ILE A 119 -7.02 -4.21 -6.00
CA ILE A 119 -7.51 -5.61 -6.04
C ILE A 119 -9.04 -5.67 -5.98
N ASN A 120 -9.76 -4.57 -6.20
CA ASN A 120 -11.23 -4.55 -6.22
C ASN A 120 -11.85 -5.65 -7.09
N ASN A 121 -11.15 -6.02 -8.16
CA ASN A 121 -11.57 -7.04 -9.13
C ASN A 121 -10.78 -8.35 -9.03
N ALA A 122 -9.84 -8.48 -8.08
CA ALA A 122 -8.99 -9.66 -7.90
C ALA A 122 -9.23 -10.27 -6.52
N THR A 123 -10.09 -11.30 -6.47
CA THR A 123 -10.43 -12.00 -5.22
C THR A 123 -9.26 -12.90 -4.79
N PRO A 124 -8.77 -12.84 -3.53
CA PRO A 124 -7.69 -13.68 -3.06
C PRO A 124 -8.06 -15.17 -3.11
N THR A 125 -7.07 -16.04 -3.30
CA THR A 125 -7.33 -17.48 -3.46
C THR A 125 -8.02 -18.08 -2.24
N ILE A 126 -7.70 -17.64 -1.02
CA ILE A 126 -8.38 -18.13 0.20
C ILE A 126 -9.89 -17.81 0.18
N PHE A 127 -10.28 -16.68 -0.44
CA PHE A 127 -11.69 -16.30 -0.59
C PHE A 127 -12.35 -17.17 -1.65
N MET A 128 -11.65 -17.43 -2.77
CA MET A 128 -12.15 -18.31 -3.83
C MET A 128 -12.33 -19.75 -3.35
N GLU A 129 -11.32 -20.32 -2.68
CA GLU A 129 -11.31 -21.68 -2.14
C GLU A 129 -12.40 -21.86 -1.07
N ALA A 130 -12.63 -20.83 -0.24
CA ALA A 130 -13.71 -20.84 0.73
C ALA A 130 -15.11 -20.59 0.12
N GLY A 131 -15.20 -20.31 -1.18
CA GLY A 131 -16.46 -20.03 -1.87
C GLY A 131 -17.06 -18.65 -1.55
N VAL A 132 -16.25 -17.69 -1.15
CA VAL A 132 -16.69 -16.31 -0.90
C VAL A 132 -17.06 -15.64 -2.23
N PRO A 133 -18.27 -15.08 -2.37
CA PRO A 133 -18.66 -14.34 -3.57
C PRO A 133 -17.76 -13.13 -3.82
N SER A 134 -17.44 -12.85 -5.10
CA SER A 134 -16.62 -11.70 -5.49
C SER A 134 -17.17 -10.36 -5.01
N ASN A 135 -18.50 -10.19 -5.05
CA ASN A 135 -19.19 -9.01 -4.51
C ASN A 135 -18.93 -8.81 -3.01
N THR A 136 -18.81 -9.89 -2.23
CA THR A 136 -18.46 -9.80 -0.80
C THR A 136 -17.05 -9.25 -0.63
N PHE A 137 -16.10 -9.71 -1.45
CA PHE A 137 -14.73 -9.19 -1.42
C PHE A 137 -14.66 -7.71 -1.83
N SER A 138 -15.34 -7.32 -2.92
CA SER A 138 -15.39 -5.91 -3.35
C SER A 138 -16.01 -5.02 -2.26
N LYS A 139 -17.07 -5.47 -1.58
CA LYS A 139 -17.65 -4.75 -0.43
C LYS A 139 -16.65 -4.57 0.72
N ILE A 140 -15.87 -5.61 1.04
CA ILE A 140 -14.84 -5.55 2.07
C ILE A 140 -13.76 -4.54 1.68
N TYR A 141 -13.32 -4.53 0.41
CA TYR A 141 -12.37 -3.54 -0.08
C TYR A 141 -12.92 -2.12 0.07
N THR A 142 -14.13 -1.85 -0.46
CA THR A 142 -14.77 -0.54 -0.37
C THR A 142 -14.92 -0.10 1.09
N LEU A 143 -15.28 -1.01 1.99
CA LEU A 143 -15.39 -0.72 3.41
C LEU A 143 -14.06 -0.26 4.01
N ILE A 144 -12.95 -0.93 3.70
CA ILE A 144 -11.62 -0.51 4.18
C ILE A 144 -11.23 0.86 3.61
N GLU A 145 -11.47 1.06 2.31
CA GLU A 145 -11.16 2.31 1.62
C GLU A 145 -11.99 3.50 2.13
N SER A 146 -13.29 3.32 2.36
CA SER A 146 -14.18 4.42 2.75
C SER A 146 -14.18 4.68 4.26
N GLU A 147 -14.00 3.65 5.09
CA GLU A 147 -14.16 3.77 6.54
C GLU A 147 -12.83 3.81 7.28
N LEU A 148 -11.82 3.02 6.89
CA LEU A 148 -10.57 2.89 7.65
C LEU A 148 -9.46 3.82 7.16
N LEU A 149 -9.36 4.01 5.84
CA LEU A 149 -8.36 4.89 5.23
C LEU A 149 -8.45 6.35 5.70
N PRO A 150 -9.65 6.99 5.75
CA PRO A 150 -9.71 8.43 6.05
C PRO A 150 -9.26 8.80 7.47
N PRO A 151 -9.65 8.07 8.54
CA PRO A 151 -9.13 8.32 9.88
C PRO A 151 -7.60 8.17 9.98
N ALA A 152 -7.02 7.16 9.32
CA ALA A 152 -5.57 6.97 9.29
C ALA A 152 -4.86 8.14 8.58
N MET A 153 -5.45 8.64 7.49
CA MET A 153 -4.97 9.82 6.80
C MET A 153 -5.04 11.09 7.67
N ALA A 154 -6.14 11.28 8.40
CA ALA A 154 -6.32 12.41 9.30
C ALA A 154 -5.29 12.41 10.43
N LEU A 155 -5.04 11.25 11.05
CA LEU A 155 -3.99 11.08 12.05
C LEU A 155 -2.62 11.45 11.48
N ARG A 156 -2.27 10.92 10.30
CA ARG A 156 -0.95 11.16 9.70
C ARG A 156 -0.75 12.63 9.31
N SER A 157 -1.80 13.29 8.84
CA SER A 157 -1.81 14.73 8.55
C SER A 157 -1.54 15.55 9.82
N HIS A 158 -2.18 15.18 10.94
CA HIS A 158 -1.95 15.82 12.23
C HIS A 158 -0.52 15.58 12.75
N GLU A 159 0.00 14.35 12.72
CA GLU A 159 1.40 14.05 13.10
C GLU A 159 2.39 14.87 12.29
N THR A 160 2.20 14.96 10.97
CA THR A 160 3.07 15.74 10.08
C THR A 160 3.05 17.23 10.44
N THR A 161 1.89 17.74 10.86
CA THR A 161 1.73 19.13 11.31
C THR A 161 2.42 19.34 12.66
N TYR A 162 2.26 18.39 13.59
CA TYR A 162 2.91 18.40 14.89
C TYR A 162 4.43 18.40 14.80
N ASP A 163 5.01 17.55 13.95
CA ASP A 163 6.46 17.48 13.75
C ASP A 163 7.04 18.82 13.25
N LYS A 164 6.34 19.51 12.35
CA LYS A 164 6.75 20.84 11.84
C LYS A 164 6.68 21.92 12.92
N GLU A 165 5.61 21.91 13.70
CA GLU A 165 5.43 22.87 14.80
C GLU A 165 6.52 22.67 15.87
N MET A 166 6.89 21.42 16.16
CA MET A 166 7.97 21.11 17.09
C MET A 166 9.36 21.51 16.57
N GLN A 167 9.63 21.33 15.27
CA GLN A 167 10.87 21.85 14.68
C GLN A 167 10.96 23.38 14.78
N SER A 168 9.86 24.09 14.52
CA SER A 168 9.79 25.55 14.67
C SER A 168 10.00 25.99 16.13
N TYR A 169 9.43 25.26 17.09
CA TYR A 169 9.61 25.51 18.52
C TYR A 169 11.08 25.38 18.95
N THR A 170 11.73 24.26 18.63
CA THR A 170 13.16 24.04 18.95
C THR A 170 14.07 25.10 18.34
N GLY A 171 13.86 25.45 17.06
CA GLY A 171 14.66 26.49 16.40
C GLY A 171 14.49 27.88 17.02
N LYS A 172 13.27 28.26 17.44
CA LYS A 172 13.00 29.56 18.07
C LYS A 172 13.58 29.68 19.48
N GLN A 173 13.66 28.59 20.24
CA GLN A 173 14.29 28.61 21.56
C GLN A 173 15.81 28.76 21.47
N MET A 174 16.46 28.23 20.43
CA MET A 174 17.92 28.35 20.28
C MET A 174 18.38 29.76 19.85
N VAL A 175 17.51 30.55 19.21
CA VAL A 175 17.85 31.91 18.72
C VAL A 175 17.65 33.00 19.79
N LYS A 176 16.77 32.78 20.78
CA LYS A 176 16.55 33.73 21.88
C LYS A 176 17.47 33.45 23.06
N GLY A 177 18.77 33.63 22.87
CA GLY A 177 19.68 33.82 23.99
C GLY A 177 19.36 35.13 24.71
N GLY A 178 18.94 35.07 25.97
CA GLY A 178 19.29 36.12 26.93
C GLY A 178 18.21 36.78 27.79
N ILE A 179 16.90 36.67 27.51
CA ILE A 179 15.88 37.26 28.42
C ILE A 179 14.69 36.31 28.56
N ILE A 180 14.56 35.73 29.77
CA ILE A 180 13.42 34.91 30.20
C ILE A 180 12.19 35.83 30.28
N GLY A 181 11.48 35.97 29.17
CA GLY A 181 10.17 36.59 29.13
C GLY A 181 9.12 35.61 29.64
N PHE A 182 8.78 35.69 30.94
CA PHE A 182 7.64 35.02 31.56
C PHE A 182 6.36 35.31 30.76
N GLY A 183 5.93 34.37 29.90
CA GLY A 183 4.65 34.44 29.18
C GLY A 183 4.61 33.79 27.80
N THR A 184 5.72 33.77 27.05
CA THR A 184 5.72 33.20 25.68
C THR A 184 5.87 31.68 25.63
N GLU A 185 6.50 31.09 26.63
CA GLU A 185 6.65 29.64 26.81
C GLU A 185 5.29 28.98 27.09
N SER A 186 4.45 29.60 27.93
CA SER A 186 3.11 29.11 28.29
C SER A 186 2.19 28.87 27.08
N ASN A 187 2.22 29.75 26.07
CA ASN A 187 1.37 29.59 24.88
C ASN A 187 1.84 28.46 23.95
N HIS A 188 3.16 28.25 23.82
CA HIS A 188 3.70 27.16 23.01
C HIS A 188 3.51 25.81 23.70
N GLU A 189 3.72 25.75 25.01
CA GLU A 189 3.45 24.57 25.82
C GLU A 189 1.96 24.19 25.76
N LYS A 190 1.05 25.17 25.86
CA LYS A 190 -0.39 24.96 25.72
C LYS A 190 -0.75 24.44 24.32
N LYS A 191 -0.13 24.98 23.26
CA LYS A 191 -0.32 24.52 21.88
C LYS A 191 0.17 23.07 21.73
N VAL A 192 1.37 22.75 22.19
CA VAL A 192 1.95 21.40 22.16
C VAL A 192 1.05 20.42 22.90
N LEU A 193 0.61 20.76 24.12
CA LEU A 193 -0.29 19.92 24.91
C LEU A 193 -1.60 19.65 24.16
N GLN A 194 -2.18 20.68 23.54
CA GLN A 194 -3.39 20.55 22.75
C GLN A 194 -3.19 19.64 21.54
N MET A 195 -2.07 19.78 20.82
CA MET A 195 -1.76 18.91 19.68
C MET A 195 -1.51 17.47 20.12
N VAL A 196 -0.78 17.22 21.22
CA VAL A 196 -0.60 15.87 21.77
C VAL A 196 -1.94 15.23 22.13
N LYS A 197 -2.84 15.99 22.76
CA LYS A 197 -4.20 15.53 23.07
C LYS A 197 -5.01 15.21 21.81
N GLN A 198 -4.96 16.06 20.79
CA GLN A 198 -5.61 15.82 19.51
C GLN A 198 -5.06 14.59 18.80
N GLY A 199 -3.74 14.41 18.78
CA GLY A 199 -3.08 13.22 18.23
C GLY A 199 -3.55 11.94 18.93
N ALA A 200 -3.63 11.94 20.26
CA ALA A 200 -4.15 10.81 21.03
C ALA A 200 -5.62 10.50 20.72
N GLN A 201 -6.46 11.54 20.50
CA GLN A 201 -7.85 11.35 20.09
C GLN A 201 -7.95 10.77 18.68
N LEU A 202 -7.15 11.27 17.73
CA LEU A 202 -7.12 10.75 16.37
C LEU A 202 -6.64 9.30 16.32
N GLN A 203 -5.61 8.93 17.10
CA GLN A 203 -5.16 7.55 17.23
C GLN A 203 -6.30 6.64 17.70
N ARG A 204 -7.00 7.03 18.77
CA ARG A 204 -8.16 6.26 19.28
C ARG A 204 -9.25 6.12 18.22
N ASN A 205 -9.51 7.16 17.43
CA ASN A 205 -10.48 7.08 16.34
C ASN A 205 -10.08 6.04 15.30
N VAL A 206 -8.80 5.97 14.94
CA VAL A 206 -8.26 4.95 14.03
C VAL A 206 -8.45 3.56 14.63
N ASP A 207 -8.06 3.35 15.88
CA ASP A 207 -8.15 2.04 16.54
C ASP A 207 -9.60 1.55 16.68
N LEU A 208 -10.52 2.44 17.08
CA LEU A 208 -11.94 2.14 17.18
C LEU A 208 -12.54 1.80 15.81
N LYS A 209 -12.19 2.57 14.78
CA LYS A 209 -12.68 2.32 13.43
C LYS A 209 -12.10 1.04 12.84
N ALA A 210 -10.84 0.73 13.12
CA ALA A 210 -10.21 -0.53 12.76
C ALA A 210 -10.94 -1.72 13.40
N GLY A 211 -11.30 -1.60 14.68
CA GLY A 211 -12.11 -2.58 15.39
C GLY A 211 -13.48 -2.78 14.73
N GLN A 212 -14.22 -1.69 14.49
CA GLN A 212 -15.53 -1.73 13.84
C GLN A 212 -15.47 -2.37 12.45
N VAL A 213 -14.52 -1.97 11.60
CA VAL A 213 -14.34 -2.52 10.26
C VAL A 213 -13.98 -4.00 10.32
N LYS A 214 -13.04 -4.38 11.20
CA LYS A 214 -12.65 -5.78 11.42
C LYS A 214 -13.85 -6.63 11.85
N ASP A 215 -14.68 -6.15 12.78
CA ASP A 215 -15.85 -6.88 13.27
C ASP A 215 -16.92 -7.03 12.18
N GLN A 216 -17.18 -5.98 11.38
CA GLN A 216 -18.09 -6.05 10.24
C GLN A 216 -17.61 -7.05 9.18
N ILE A 217 -16.32 -7.04 8.87
CA ILE A 217 -15.71 -7.98 7.93
C ILE A 217 -15.81 -9.42 8.46
N ASN A 218 -15.51 -9.64 9.74
CA ASN A 218 -15.66 -10.96 10.36
C ASN A 218 -17.11 -11.45 10.31
N ALA A 219 -18.10 -10.57 10.49
CA ALA A 219 -19.50 -10.93 10.31
C ALA A 219 -19.83 -11.33 8.86
N MET A 220 -19.23 -10.66 7.86
CA MET A 220 -19.37 -11.06 6.44
C MET A 220 -18.70 -12.41 6.14
N LEU A 221 -17.61 -12.72 6.83
CA LEU A 221 -16.76 -13.90 6.57
C LEU A 221 -17.05 -15.11 7.45
N ALA A 222 -17.92 -14.98 8.46
CA ALA A 222 -18.17 -16.00 9.48
C ALA A 222 -18.57 -17.38 8.91
N ARG A 223 -19.25 -17.43 7.76
CA ARG A 223 -19.69 -18.69 7.12
C ARG A 223 -18.62 -19.36 6.25
N TYR A 224 -17.52 -18.66 6.00
CA TYR A 224 -16.49 -19.08 5.04
C TYR A 224 -15.21 -19.55 5.75
N ASN A 225 -15.23 -19.70 7.07
CA ASN A 225 -14.05 -20.09 7.87
C ASN A 225 -12.83 -19.19 7.62
N ILE A 226 -13.06 -17.89 7.39
CA ILE A 226 -12.01 -16.89 7.25
C ILE A 226 -12.15 -15.89 8.39
N MET A 227 -11.06 -15.64 9.09
CA MET A 227 -10.94 -14.61 10.10
C MET A 227 -10.16 -13.42 9.56
N ALA A 228 -10.65 -12.22 9.83
CA ALA A 228 -9.99 -10.96 9.58
C ALA A 228 -9.36 -10.40 10.87
N THR A 229 -8.13 -9.90 10.74
CA THR A 229 -7.42 -9.17 11.80
C THR A 229 -6.90 -7.84 11.26
N VAL A 230 -6.61 -6.90 12.17
CA VAL A 230 -6.03 -5.62 11.79
C VAL A 230 -4.60 -5.83 11.27
N ALA A 231 -4.31 -5.26 10.09
CA ALA A 231 -2.96 -5.20 9.54
C ALA A 231 -2.20 -4.05 10.21
N LEU A 232 -1.02 -4.34 10.74
CA LEU A 232 -0.16 -3.37 11.40
C LEU A 232 1.18 -3.23 10.67
N GLU A 233 1.68 -2.01 10.57
CA GLU A 233 3.02 -1.72 10.06
C GLU A 233 3.84 -1.03 11.13
N SER A 234 5.08 -1.49 11.33
CA SER A 234 6.00 -0.89 12.29
C SER A 234 6.61 0.38 11.71
N ARG A 235 6.43 1.49 12.41
CA ARG A 235 7.08 2.75 12.10
C ARG A 235 8.06 3.12 13.20
N ARG A 236 9.29 3.47 12.79
CA ARG A 236 10.31 3.97 13.71
C ARG A 236 10.00 5.43 14.07
N LEU A 237 9.92 5.73 15.36
CA LEU A 237 9.75 7.09 15.86
C LEU A 237 11.09 7.83 15.87
N VAL A 238 11.03 9.16 15.83
CA VAL A 238 12.22 10.00 15.98
C VAL A 238 12.72 9.88 17.43
N LYS A 239 14.04 9.83 17.62
CA LYS A 239 14.63 9.86 18.95
C LYS A 239 14.37 11.23 19.58
N TYR A 240 13.88 11.25 20.81
CA TYR A 240 13.66 12.51 21.54
C TYR A 240 14.93 12.98 22.28
N SER A 241 15.98 12.15 22.33
CA SER A 241 17.24 12.50 22.96
C SER A 241 18.42 11.81 22.29
N SER A 242 19.56 12.51 22.23
CA SER A 242 20.86 11.93 21.83
C SER A 242 21.32 10.81 22.77
N LYS A 243 20.84 10.80 24.02
CA LYS A 243 21.10 9.73 25.00
C LYS A 243 20.29 8.45 24.73
N GLN A 244 19.28 8.53 23.86
CA GLN A 244 18.44 7.39 23.54
C GLN A 244 19.20 6.41 22.64
N LYS A 245 19.59 5.25 23.18
CA LYS A 245 20.38 4.24 22.45
C LYS A 245 19.63 3.71 21.22
N GLN A 246 18.35 3.39 21.37
CA GLN A 246 17.48 2.90 20.29
C GLN A 246 16.23 3.77 20.14
N ALA A 247 15.73 3.90 18.92
CA ALA A 247 14.50 4.64 18.70
C ALA A 247 13.29 3.76 19.03
N ASN A 248 12.24 4.35 19.57
CA ASN A 248 10.99 3.63 19.83
C ASN A 248 10.28 3.32 18.51
N THR A 249 9.40 2.34 18.52
CA THR A 249 8.55 1.97 17.39
C THR A 249 7.08 2.20 17.73
N ALA A 250 6.32 2.65 16.75
CA ALA A 250 4.86 2.68 16.77
C ALA A 250 4.32 1.63 15.80
N LEU A 251 3.12 1.13 16.07
CA LEU A 251 2.38 0.25 15.17
C LEU A 251 1.24 1.05 14.57
N ASP A 252 1.30 1.29 13.27
CA ASP A 252 0.25 2.00 12.55
C ASP A 252 -0.73 0.98 11.96
N VAL A 253 -2.03 1.30 12.05
CA VAL A 253 -3.07 0.53 11.34
C VAL A 253 -2.97 0.82 9.85
N VAL A 254 -2.76 -0.23 9.05
CA VAL A 254 -2.57 -0.11 7.60
C VAL A 254 -3.57 -0.93 6.78
N GLY A 255 -4.59 -1.51 7.41
CA GLY A 255 -5.64 -2.26 6.72
C GLY A 255 -6.06 -3.51 7.48
N ILE A 256 -6.39 -4.57 6.73
CA ILE A 256 -6.91 -5.84 7.24
C ILE A 256 -6.15 -7.01 6.60
N GLN A 257 -5.83 -8.03 7.40
CA GLN A 257 -5.28 -9.31 6.98
C GLN A 257 -6.31 -10.42 7.20
N PHE A 258 -6.25 -11.46 6.40
CA PHE A 258 -7.20 -12.55 6.38
C PHE A 258 -6.48 -13.89 6.57
N PHE A 259 -7.09 -14.76 7.36
CA PHE A 259 -6.53 -16.06 7.72
C PHE A 259 -7.62 -17.14 7.66
N PRO A 260 -7.32 -18.34 7.16
CA PRO A 260 -8.22 -19.47 7.34
C PRO A 260 -8.29 -19.83 8.82
N ILE A 261 -9.49 -20.19 9.29
CA ILE A 261 -9.69 -20.76 10.62
C ILE A 261 -9.42 -22.27 10.48
N PRO A 262 -8.40 -22.83 11.16
CA PRO A 262 -8.18 -24.27 11.13
C PRO A 262 -9.39 -24.99 11.75
N MET A 263 -9.88 -26.02 11.05
CA MET A 263 -10.93 -26.92 11.56
C MET A 263 -10.38 -27.83 12.65
#